data_AF-A0A0N5CNA4-F1
#
_entry.id   AF-A0A0N5CNA4-F1
#
_cell.length_a   1.000
_cell.length_b   1.000
_cell.length_c   1.000
_cell.angle_alpha   90.00
_cell.angle_beta   90.00
_cell.angle_gamma   90.00
#
_symmetry.space_group_name_H-M   'P 1'
#
loop_
_entity.id
_entity.type
_entity.pdbx_description
1 polymer ?
#
loop_
_entity_poly.entity_id
_entity_poly.type
_entity_poly.pdbx_seq_one_letter_code
_entity_poly.pdbx_strand_id
1 'polypeptide(L)'
;MALSLLYDECRYNYLKGLYWCSDRDLISLAAIMLQIVYGSKIKLTEKTLATIIPMHRLPSSSKELKAMLSRIESEHRTRNGTNLIKLQQIFLQICWRFNVYGATFFDAIIFMKKPVSLNLPVKAGVNDYGLHLINAQTMVLIQSYPIEGLKWVLKVDRPYIEISTRSGADLILSTPQVT
;
A
#
# COMPACT_ATOMS: atom_id res chain seq x y z
N MET A 1 14.74 1.62 18.54
CA MET A 1 14.17 0.27 18.43
C MET A 1 12.74 0.29 17.88
N ALA A 2 11.79 0.99 18.50
CA ALA A 2 10.41 1.10 17.97
C ALA A 2 10.31 1.76 16.58
N LEU A 3 11.03 2.87 16.36
CA LEU A 3 11.02 3.59 15.07
C LEU A 3 11.44 2.70 13.89
N SER A 4 12.50 1.92 14.09
CA SER A 4 13.06 1.05 13.04
C SER A 4 12.11 -0.09 12.70
N LEU A 5 11.45 -0.70 13.70
CA LEU A 5 10.44 -1.73 13.48
C LEU A 5 9.23 -1.19 12.69
N LEU A 6 8.71 -0.02 13.07
CA LEU A 6 7.63 0.64 12.34
C LEU A 6 8.04 0.96 10.90
N TYR A 7 9.27 1.45 10.70
CA TYR A 7 9.81 1.72 9.38
C TYR A 7 9.89 0.44 8.53
N ASP A 8 10.40 -0.66 9.08
CA ASP A 8 10.54 -1.92 8.37
C ASP A 8 9.19 -2.51 7.96
N GLU A 9 8.20 -2.44 8.85
CA GLU A 9 6.82 -2.85 8.54
C GLU A 9 6.20 -1.99 7.43
N CYS A 10 6.36 -0.66 7.51
CA CYS A 10 5.83 0.24 6.48
C CYS A 10 6.53 0.04 5.14
N ARG A 11 7.85 -0.14 5.16
CA ARG A 11 8.65 -0.46 3.98
C ARG A 11 8.18 -1.77 3.36
N TYR A 12 7.93 -2.80 4.16
CA TYR A 12 7.41 -4.08 3.69
C TYR A 12 6.06 -3.91 2.99
N ASN A 13 5.09 -3.27 3.65
CA ASN A 13 3.76 -3.03 3.10
C ASN A 13 3.79 -2.16 1.83
N TYR A 14 4.63 -1.13 1.82
CA TYR A 14 4.88 -0.30 0.65
C TYR A 14 5.43 -1.12 -0.52
N LEU A 15 6.54 -1.86 -0.35
CA LEU A 15 7.14 -2.64 -1.44
C LEU A 15 6.22 -3.76 -1.95
N LYS A 16 5.37 -4.33 -1.08
CA LYS A 16 4.32 -5.28 -1.48
C LYS A 16 3.18 -4.64 -2.26
N GLY A 17 3.12 -3.31 -2.31
CA GLY A 17 2.08 -2.56 -3.01
C GLY A 17 0.79 -2.41 -2.21
N LEU A 18 0.81 -2.69 -0.91
CA LEU A 18 -0.36 -2.59 -0.04
C LEU A 18 -0.62 -1.14 0.39
N TYR A 19 0.40 -0.28 0.34
CA TYR A 19 0.25 1.16 0.57
C TYR A 19 0.08 1.91 -0.74
N TRP A 20 -1.18 2.05 -1.16
CA TRP A 20 -1.54 2.87 -2.31
C TRP A 20 -1.17 4.34 -2.05
N CYS A 21 -0.44 4.94 -2.98
CA CYS A 21 0.08 6.30 -2.85
C CYS A 21 0.14 7.03 -4.18
N SER A 22 0.20 8.36 -4.12
CA SER A 22 0.36 9.22 -5.30
C SER A 22 1.74 9.05 -5.93
N ASP A 23 1.90 9.45 -7.19
CA ASP A 23 3.22 9.50 -7.84
C ASP A 23 4.23 10.36 -7.07
N ARG A 24 3.76 11.44 -6.44
CA ARG A 24 4.62 12.33 -5.64
C ARG A 24 5.14 11.62 -4.39
N ASP A 25 4.26 10.93 -3.68
CA ASP A 25 4.65 10.16 -2.49
C ASP A 25 5.54 8.98 -2.88
N LEU A 26 5.27 8.30 -4.00
CA LEU A 26 6.10 7.22 -4.54
C LEU A 26 7.54 7.67 -4.74
N ILE A 27 7.76 8.81 -5.43
CA ILE A 27 9.10 9.38 -5.68
C ILE A 27 9.78 9.74 -4.35
N SER A 28 9.04 10.32 -3.42
CA SER A 28 9.57 10.73 -2.12
C SER A 28 10.02 9.54 -1.28
N LEU A 29 9.17 8.50 -1.17
CA LEU A 29 9.45 7.26 -0.44
C LEU A 29 10.64 6.52 -1.06
N ALA A 30 10.70 6.41 -2.39
CA ALA A 30 11.80 5.80 -3.10
C ALA A 30 13.14 6.53 -2.85
N ALA A 31 13.14 7.86 -2.89
CA ALA A 31 14.34 8.66 -2.61
C ALA A 31 14.83 8.52 -1.17
N ILE A 32 13.91 8.39 -0.20
CA ILE A 32 14.25 8.08 1.20
C ILE A 32 14.88 6.69 1.30
N MET A 33 14.26 5.68 0.70
CA MET A 33 14.77 4.31 0.73
C MET A 33 16.14 4.21 0.06
N LEU A 34 16.35 4.91 -1.05
CA LEU A 34 17.65 4.99 -1.73
C LEU A 34 18.74 5.52 -0.79
N GLN A 35 18.43 6.61 -0.06
CA GLN A 35 19.36 7.18 0.92
C GLN A 35 19.60 6.25 2.13
N ILE A 36 18.58 5.58 2.64
CA ILE A 36 18.72 4.64 3.77
C ILE A 36 19.55 3.41 3.38
N VAL A 37 19.29 2.83 2.22
CA VAL A 37 19.87 1.52 1.82
C VAL A 37 21.26 1.70 1.19
N TYR A 38 21.46 2.74 0.38
CA TYR A 38 22.65 2.88 -0.46
C TYR A 38 23.47 4.17 -0.19
N GLY A 39 22.91 5.11 0.56
CA GLY A 39 23.56 6.39 0.87
C GLY A 39 23.69 7.33 -0.34
N SER A 40 24.48 8.40 -0.18
CA SER A 40 24.50 9.56 -1.08
C SER A 40 25.26 9.39 -2.39
N LYS A 41 26.12 8.37 -2.51
CA LYS A 41 27.05 8.20 -3.65
C LYS A 41 26.57 7.14 -4.66
N ILE A 42 25.34 6.67 -4.53
CA ILE A 42 24.78 5.64 -5.39
C ILE A 42 24.32 6.22 -6.73
N LYS A 43 24.57 5.50 -7.82
CA LYS A 43 23.93 5.76 -9.12
C LYS A 43 22.67 4.90 -9.20
N LEU A 44 21.52 5.53 -9.41
CA LEU A 44 20.27 4.79 -9.50
C LEU A 44 20.22 4.01 -10.83
N THR A 45 20.01 2.71 -10.73
CA THR A 45 19.83 1.80 -11.88
C THR A 45 18.46 1.17 -11.83
N GLU A 46 18.01 0.54 -12.92
CA GLU A 46 16.75 -0.21 -12.95
C GLU A 46 16.71 -1.33 -11.89
N LYS A 47 17.84 -2.03 -11.69
CA LYS A 47 17.96 -3.06 -10.64
C LYS A 47 17.76 -2.47 -9.24
N THR A 48 18.37 -1.33 -8.98
CA THR A 48 18.24 -0.61 -7.70
C THR A 48 16.86 -0.01 -7.53
N LEU A 49 16.23 0.44 -8.62
CA LEU A 49 14.85 0.94 -8.62
C LEU A 49 13.89 -0.15 -8.14
N ALA A 50 14.01 -1.37 -8.66
CA ALA A 50 13.16 -2.50 -8.28
C ALA A 50 13.26 -2.91 -6.79
N THR A 51 14.27 -2.45 -6.04
CA THR A 51 14.38 -2.70 -4.58
C THR A 51 13.76 -1.60 -3.72
N ILE A 52 13.44 -0.44 -4.31
CA ILE A 52 12.95 0.75 -3.61
C ILE A 52 11.57 1.23 -4.05
N ILE A 53 10.95 0.60 -5.06
CA ILE A 53 9.57 0.86 -5.46
C ILE A 53 8.75 -0.43 -5.56
N PRO A 54 7.41 -0.37 -5.42
CA PRO A 54 6.56 -1.55 -5.56
C PRO A 54 6.61 -2.07 -7.00
N MET A 55 6.63 -3.40 -7.18
CA MET A 55 6.80 -4.03 -8.49
C MET A 55 5.75 -3.59 -9.53
N HIS A 56 4.48 -3.49 -9.13
CA HIS A 56 3.39 -3.05 -10.01
C HIS A 56 3.46 -1.57 -10.42
N ARG A 57 4.40 -0.79 -9.84
CA ARG A 57 4.66 0.62 -10.16
C ARG A 57 5.92 0.79 -10.99
N LEU A 58 6.62 -0.30 -11.34
CA LEU A 58 7.74 -0.24 -12.25
C LEU A 58 7.25 0.24 -13.63
N PRO A 59 7.91 1.23 -14.24
CA PRO A 59 7.55 1.70 -15.56
C PRO A 59 7.69 0.61 -16.63
N SER A 60 6.70 0.50 -17.51
CA SER A 60 6.72 -0.48 -18.61
C SER A 60 7.47 0.02 -19.85
N SER A 61 7.70 1.34 -19.96
CA SER A 61 8.39 1.94 -21.10
C SER A 61 9.71 2.60 -20.70
N SER A 62 10.70 2.57 -21.61
CA SER A 62 12.01 3.19 -21.39
C SER A 62 11.94 4.70 -21.16
N LYS A 63 10.91 5.37 -21.72
CA LYS A 63 10.70 6.82 -21.54
C LYS A 63 10.25 7.13 -20.11
N GLU A 64 9.26 6.40 -19.61
CA GLU A 64 8.76 6.54 -18.24
C GLU A 64 9.81 6.14 -17.21
N LEU A 65 10.58 5.07 -17.49
CA LEU A 65 11.71 4.65 -16.66
C LEU A 65 12.73 5.77 -16.49
N LYS A 66 13.21 6.37 -17.59
CA LYS A 66 14.16 7.48 -17.54
C LYS A 66 13.60 8.69 -16.77
N ALA A 67 12.32 9.00 -16.97
CA ALA A 67 11.67 10.11 -16.27
C ALA A 67 11.56 9.85 -14.76
N MET A 68 11.19 8.63 -14.36
CA MET A 68 11.10 8.24 -12.95
C MET A 68 12.47 8.24 -12.27
N LEU A 69 13.49 7.66 -12.91
CA LEU A 69 14.87 7.66 -12.40
C LEU A 69 15.35 9.09 -12.13
N SER A 70 15.19 9.99 -13.11
CA SER A 70 15.58 11.40 -12.97
C SER A 70 14.87 12.11 -11.81
N ARG A 71 13.56 11.86 -11.63
CA ARG A 71 12.78 12.44 -10.52
C ARG A 71 13.25 11.92 -9.16
N ILE A 72 13.50 10.61 -9.03
CA ILE A 72 13.99 10.01 -7.78
C ILE A 72 15.40 10.51 -7.47
N GLU A 73 16.30 10.57 -8.46
CA GLU A 73 17.66 11.09 -8.26
C GLU A 73 17.64 12.56 -7.83
N SER A 74 16.76 13.37 -8.43
CA SER A 74 16.60 14.77 -8.03
C SER A 74 16.12 14.91 -6.58
N GLU A 75 15.11 14.13 -6.19
CA GLU A 75 14.58 14.11 -4.83
C GLU A 75 15.57 13.48 -3.83
N HIS A 76 16.42 12.55 -4.25
CA HIS A 76 17.44 11.95 -3.42
C HIS A 76 18.54 12.95 -3.05
N ARG A 77 18.94 13.82 -3.98
CA ARG A 77 19.94 14.88 -3.72
C ARG A 77 19.53 15.83 -2.59
N THR A 78 18.23 16.09 -2.41
CA THR A 78 17.72 16.96 -1.33
C THR A 78 17.85 16.32 0.06
N ARG A 79 18.17 15.02 0.12
CA ARG A 79 18.26 14.23 1.35
C ARG A 79 19.69 14.01 1.82
N ASN A 80 20.68 14.51 1.08
CA ASN A 80 22.10 14.43 1.45
C ASN A 80 22.35 15.04 2.83
N GLY A 81 23.11 14.33 3.66
CA GLY A 81 23.40 14.74 5.04
C GLY A 81 22.27 14.50 6.04
N THR A 82 21.10 14.01 5.62
CA THR A 82 20.03 13.63 6.55
C THR A 82 20.38 12.30 7.23
N ASN A 83 20.33 12.26 8.56
CA ASN A 83 20.61 11.03 9.32
C ASN A 83 19.46 9.99 9.21
N LEU A 84 19.80 8.74 9.53
CA LEU A 84 18.89 7.59 9.44
C LEU A 84 17.58 7.79 10.22
N ILE A 85 17.66 8.28 11.46
CA ILE A 85 16.48 8.47 12.32
C ILE A 85 15.50 9.44 11.67
N LYS A 86 16.01 10.58 11.16
CA LYS A 86 15.18 11.58 10.49
C LYS A 86 14.58 11.05 9.20
N LEU A 87 15.31 10.27 8.41
CA LEU A 87 14.80 9.64 7.20
C LEU A 87 13.68 8.64 7.49
N GLN A 88 13.84 7.78 8.51
CA GLN A 88 12.80 6.85 8.94
C GLN A 88 11.54 7.60 9.41
N GLN A 89 11.70 8.68 10.18
CA GLN A 89 10.58 9.53 10.59
C GLN A 89 9.84 10.15 9.41
N ILE A 90 10.55 10.71 8.42
CA ILE A 90 9.92 11.31 7.24
C ILE A 90 9.19 10.23 6.43
N PHE A 91 9.77 9.03 6.29
CA PHE A 91 9.11 7.91 5.61
C PHE A 91 7.77 7.58 6.28
N LEU A 92 7.78 7.41 7.60
CA LEU A 92 6.58 7.12 8.38
C LEU A 92 5.55 8.24 8.29
N GLN A 93 5.96 9.50 8.38
CA GLN A 93 5.06 10.66 8.25
C GLN A 93 4.31 10.68 6.91
N ILE A 94 4.95 10.24 5.83
CA ILE A 94 4.28 10.07 4.54
C ILE A 94 3.29 8.91 4.63
N CYS A 95 3.71 7.75 5.15
CA CYS A 95 2.85 6.56 5.25
C CYS A 95 1.62 6.77 6.15
N TRP A 96 1.73 7.53 7.25
CA TRP A 96 0.61 7.83 8.16
C TRP A 96 -0.55 8.56 7.50
N ARG A 97 -0.32 9.20 6.36
CA ARG A 97 -1.36 9.90 5.60
C ARG A 97 -2.18 8.95 4.73
N PHE A 98 -1.78 7.70 4.60
CA PHE A 98 -2.51 6.72 3.80
C PHE A 98 -3.63 6.10 4.62
N ASN A 99 -4.84 6.07 4.07
CA ASN A 99 -6.00 5.45 4.74
C ASN A 99 -5.78 3.97 5.06
N VAL A 100 -4.86 3.31 4.34
CA VAL A 100 -4.50 1.89 4.51
C VAL A 100 -3.36 1.66 5.51
N TYR A 101 -2.84 2.72 6.13
CA TYR A 101 -1.77 2.62 7.11
C TYR A 101 -2.18 1.73 8.29
N GLY A 102 -1.27 0.88 8.77
CA GLY A 102 -1.54 -0.03 9.88
C GLY A 102 -2.58 -1.13 9.59
N ALA A 103 -3.01 -1.29 8.33
CA ALA A 103 -3.97 -2.33 7.98
C ALA A 103 -3.35 -3.73 8.02
N THR A 104 -4.09 -4.65 8.64
CA THR A 104 -3.85 -6.08 8.48
C THR A 104 -4.53 -6.55 7.19
N PHE A 105 -3.78 -7.17 6.30
CA PHE A 105 -4.28 -7.59 4.99
C PHE A 105 -4.53 -9.09 4.91
N PHE A 106 -5.69 -9.45 4.38
CA PHE A 106 -6.13 -10.82 4.15
C PHE A 106 -6.29 -11.09 2.66
N ASP A 107 -5.93 -12.30 2.23
CA ASP A 107 -6.30 -12.80 0.92
C ASP A 107 -7.77 -13.20 0.92
N ALA A 108 -8.55 -12.59 0.05
CA ALA A 108 -9.99 -12.79 0.00
C ALA A 108 -10.54 -12.77 -1.43
N ILE A 109 -11.74 -13.29 -1.59
CA ILE A 109 -12.57 -13.07 -2.77
C ILE A 109 -13.75 -12.22 -2.31
N ILE A 110 -13.94 -11.08 -2.97
CA ILE A 110 -15.12 -10.26 -2.75
C ILE A 110 -16.18 -10.55 -3.80
N PHE A 111 -17.42 -10.72 -3.35
CA PHE A 111 -18.62 -10.79 -4.18
C PHE A 111 -19.45 -9.54 -3.89
N MET A 112 -19.54 -8.62 -4.85
CA MET A 112 -20.39 -7.44 -4.71
C MET A 112 -21.77 -7.78 -5.27
N LYS A 113 -22.85 -7.59 -4.51
CA LYS A 113 -24.22 -7.83 -5.00
C LYS A 113 -24.83 -6.59 -5.66
N LYS A 114 -24.36 -5.40 -5.26
CA LYS A 114 -24.80 -4.09 -5.78
C LYS A 114 -23.61 -3.11 -5.76
N PRO A 115 -23.47 -2.20 -6.74
CA PRO A 115 -24.31 -2.03 -7.94
C PRO A 115 -23.97 -2.99 -9.10
N VAL A 116 -22.84 -3.72 -9.04
CA VAL A 116 -22.40 -4.66 -10.09
C VAL A 116 -22.07 -6.00 -9.44
N SER A 117 -22.58 -7.10 -10.03
CA SER A 117 -22.16 -8.45 -9.65
C SER A 117 -20.73 -8.70 -10.11
N LEU A 118 -19.78 -8.62 -9.18
CA LEU A 118 -18.36 -8.80 -9.44
C LEU A 118 -17.75 -9.74 -8.41
N ASN A 119 -17.02 -10.75 -8.90
CA ASN A 119 -16.22 -11.65 -8.08
C ASN A 119 -14.76 -11.35 -8.37
N LEU A 120 -14.03 -10.86 -7.37
CA LEU A 120 -12.66 -10.40 -7.57
C LEU A 120 -11.76 -10.85 -6.42
N PRO A 121 -10.60 -11.46 -6.71
CA PRO A 121 -9.55 -11.65 -5.73
C PRO A 121 -9.00 -10.30 -5.26
N VAL A 122 -8.98 -10.10 -3.95
CA VAL A 122 -8.55 -8.85 -3.32
C VAL A 122 -7.63 -9.11 -2.14
N LYS A 123 -6.77 -8.14 -1.85
CA LYS A 123 -6.19 -7.94 -0.53
C LYS A 123 -7.17 -7.08 0.27
N ALA A 124 -7.84 -7.67 1.25
CA ALA A 124 -8.74 -6.98 2.15
C ALA A 124 -7.95 -6.48 3.37
N GLY A 125 -7.71 -5.17 3.44
CA GLY A 125 -7.05 -4.50 4.55
C GLY A 125 -8.05 -4.01 5.59
N VAL A 126 -7.78 -4.26 6.87
CA VAL A 126 -8.57 -3.73 7.99
C VAL A 126 -7.67 -3.00 8.97
N ASN A 127 -8.03 -1.76 9.33
CA ASN A 127 -7.40 -0.95 10.37
C ASN A 127 -8.46 -0.15 11.15
N ASP A 128 -8.01 0.85 11.92
CA ASP A 128 -8.82 1.81 12.65
C ASP A 128 -9.60 2.78 11.76
N TYR A 129 -9.24 2.95 10.48
CA TYR A 129 -9.99 3.73 9.50
C TYR A 129 -11.14 2.95 8.85
N GLY A 130 -10.97 1.66 8.59
CA GLY A 130 -12.04 0.80 8.07
C GLY A 130 -11.56 -0.39 7.23
N LEU A 131 -12.34 -0.71 6.19
CA LEU A 131 -12.10 -1.80 5.25
C LEU A 131 -11.59 -1.27 3.91
N HIS A 132 -10.47 -1.79 3.44
CA HIS A 132 -9.81 -1.38 2.21
C HIS A 132 -9.67 -2.56 1.27
N LEU A 133 -10.15 -2.40 0.03
CA LEU A 133 -10.11 -3.46 -0.97
C LEU A 133 -9.11 -3.09 -2.04
N ILE A 134 -8.06 -3.89 -2.17
CA ILE A 134 -7.03 -3.73 -3.20
C ILE A 134 -7.13 -4.93 -4.14
N ASN A 135 -7.13 -4.70 -5.45
CA ASN A 135 -7.11 -5.78 -6.44
C ASN A 135 -5.84 -6.63 -6.25
N ALA A 136 -5.98 -7.95 -6.07
CA ALA A 136 -4.84 -8.81 -5.74
C ALA A 136 -3.83 -8.96 -6.90
N GLN A 137 -4.25 -8.71 -8.15
CA GLN A 137 -3.39 -8.81 -9.33
C GLN A 137 -2.73 -7.47 -9.66
N THR A 138 -3.51 -6.39 -9.71
CA THR A 138 -3.02 -5.08 -10.15
C THR A 138 -2.50 -4.20 -9.02
N MET A 139 -2.79 -4.58 -7.76
CA MET A 139 -2.51 -3.80 -6.55
C MET A 139 -3.13 -2.40 -6.55
N VAL A 140 -4.15 -2.17 -7.39
CA VAL A 140 -4.91 -0.93 -7.42
C VAL A 140 -5.95 -0.95 -6.31
N LEU A 141 -6.03 0.15 -5.55
CA LEU A 141 -7.09 0.36 -4.56
C LEU A 141 -8.43 0.46 -5.29
N ILE A 142 -9.34 -0.48 -5.00
CA ILE A 142 -10.69 -0.53 -5.58
C ILE A 142 -11.59 0.41 -4.80
N GLN A 143 -11.65 0.23 -3.48
CA GLN A 143 -12.53 1.00 -2.61
C GLN A 143 -12.02 0.98 -1.17
N SER A 144 -12.27 2.06 -0.45
CA SER A 144 -12.17 2.11 1.01
C SER A 144 -13.53 2.44 1.59
N TYR A 145 -13.92 1.68 2.61
CA TYR A 145 -15.15 1.87 3.37
C TYR A 145 -14.78 2.30 4.79
N PRO A 146 -15.17 3.51 5.23
CA PRO A 146 -14.93 3.95 6.59
C PRO A 146 -15.57 3.00 7.61
N ILE A 147 -14.93 2.82 8.76
CA ILE A 147 -15.49 2.06 9.88
C ILE A 147 -16.85 2.61 10.31
N GLU A 148 -17.04 3.93 10.19
CA GLU A 148 -18.32 4.58 10.41
C GLU A 148 -19.35 4.14 9.36
N GLY A 149 -20.27 3.28 9.78
CA GLY A 149 -21.32 2.76 8.91
C GLY A 149 -20.98 1.47 8.19
N LEU A 150 -19.84 0.83 8.51
CA LEU A 150 -19.63 -0.58 8.23
C LEU A 150 -20.42 -1.43 9.23
N LYS A 151 -21.21 -2.36 8.72
CA LYS A 151 -21.86 -3.42 9.50
C LYS A 151 -21.49 -4.75 8.88
N TRP A 152 -21.17 -5.73 9.72
CA TRP A 152 -20.82 -7.07 9.27
C TRP A 152 -21.60 -8.14 10.02
N VAL A 153 -21.87 -9.24 9.33
CA VAL A 153 -22.51 -10.43 9.88
C VAL A 153 -21.64 -11.64 9.55
N LEU A 154 -21.20 -12.33 10.61
CA LEU A 154 -20.55 -13.62 10.52
C LEU A 154 -21.51 -14.67 11.07
N LYS A 155 -21.77 -15.74 10.30
CA LYS A 155 -22.58 -16.87 10.75
C LYS A 155 -21.72 -18.12 10.79
N VAL A 156 -21.90 -18.94 11.84
CA VAL A 156 -21.08 -20.13 12.13
C VAL A 156 -21.15 -21.17 11.00
N ASP A 157 -22.24 -21.20 10.24
CA ASP A 157 -22.49 -22.11 9.13
C ASP A 157 -21.95 -21.60 7.78
N ARG A 158 -21.29 -20.44 7.74
CA ARG A 158 -20.88 -19.77 6.50
C ARG A 158 -19.39 -19.44 6.49
N PRO A 159 -18.63 -19.85 5.46
CA PRO A 159 -17.21 -19.54 5.33
C PRO A 159 -16.96 -18.13 4.76
N TYR A 160 -17.79 -17.15 5.13
CA TYR A 160 -17.72 -15.79 4.62
C TYR A 160 -18.38 -14.78 5.55
N ILE A 161 -18.00 -13.51 5.38
CA ILE A 161 -18.55 -12.37 6.09
C ILE A 161 -19.46 -11.59 5.16
N GLU A 162 -20.70 -11.32 5.57
CA GLU A 162 -21.60 -10.39 4.89
C GLU A 162 -21.33 -8.98 5.40
N ILE A 163 -21.09 -8.03 4.51
CA ILE A 163 -20.75 -6.65 4.86
C ILE A 163 -21.75 -5.72 4.17
N SER A 164 -22.35 -4.83 4.96
CA SER A 164 -23.19 -3.75 4.47
C SER A 164 -22.57 -2.41 4.85
N THR A 165 -22.65 -1.44 3.94
CA THR A 165 -22.03 -0.12 4.10
C THR A 165 -23.10 0.97 4.18
N ARG A 166 -22.76 2.13 4.76
CA ARG A 166 -23.65 3.31 4.74
C ARG A 166 -24.06 3.74 3.33
N SER A 167 -23.19 3.52 2.33
CA SER A 167 -23.49 3.84 0.94
C SER A 167 -24.46 2.84 0.27
N GLY A 168 -24.96 1.84 1.02
CA GLY A 168 -25.86 0.81 0.51
C GLY A 168 -25.18 -0.29 -0.31
N ALA A 169 -23.85 -0.43 -0.21
CA ALA A 169 -23.14 -1.53 -0.85
C ALA A 169 -23.31 -2.80 0.00
N ASP A 170 -23.71 -3.89 -0.66
CA ASP A 170 -23.84 -5.22 -0.07
C ASP A 170 -22.73 -6.12 -0.62
N LEU A 171 -21.82 -6.52 0.25
CA LEU A 171 -20.60 -7.25 -0.08
C LEU A 171 -20.60 -8.59 0.66
N ILE A 172 -20.02 -9.61 0.03
CA ILE A 172 -19.61 -10.84 0.71
C ILE A 172 -18.10 -10.93 0.59
N LEU A 173 -17.42 -11.07 1.73
CA LEU A 173 -15.99 -11.31 1.80
C LEU A 173 -15.76 -12.77 2.19
N SER A 174 -15.25 -13.57 1.25
CA SER A 174 -14.89 -14.96 1.48
C SER A 174 -13.38 -15.09 1.63
N THR A 175 -12.93 -15.68 2.73
CA THR A 175 -11.50 -15.84 3.05
C THR A 175 -11.32 -17.04 3.98
N PRO A 176 -10.30 -17.91 3.79
CA PRO A 176 -10.09 -19.04 4.69
C PRO A 176 -9.69 -18.62 6.11
N GLN A 177 -9.37 -17.34 6.31
CA GLN A 177 -9.03 -16.74 7.61
C GLN A 177 -10.26 -16.30 8.42
N VAL A 178 -11.49 -16.64 8.00
CA VAL A 178 -12.71 -16.45 8.81
C VAL A 178 -12.80 -17.57 9.85
N THR A 179 -11.94 -17.54 10.88
CA THR A 179 -11.98 -18.45 12.05
C THR A 179 -11.33 -17.78 13.23
#